data_AF-A0A399RIB3-F1
#
_entry.id   AF-A0A399RIB3-F1
#
_cell.length_a   1.000
_cell.length_b   1.000
_cell.length_c   1.000
_cell.angle_alpha   90.00
_cell.angle_beta   90.00
_cell.angle_gamma   90.00
#
_symmetry.space_group_name_H-M   'P 1'
#
loop_
_entity.id
_entity.type
_entity.pdbx_description
1 polymer ?
#
loop_
_entity_poly.entity_id
_entity_poly.type
_entity_poly.pdbx_seq_one_letter_code
_entity_poly.pdbx_strand_id
1 'polypeptide(L)'
;MKRLIASLVLSALPFSAAASPDLARDWGTKASALYEDTIELLESDSGIPDSYETEIGRFALTAGRLGSWIDGSGGPSDLGCIFRGMAEEGETQLMALESADTPDAREDSLKRLATMFSDAEAIAAAAALSADKGRPTELHAGQNSCAANSAATHAVLQ
;
A
#
# COMPACT_ATOMS: atom_id res chain seq x y z
N MET A 1 -11.44 -10.84 -62.39
CA MET A 1 -11.76 -10.90 -60.94
C MET A 1 -10.46 -11.03 -60.16
N LYS A 2 -9.97 -9.94 -59.53
CA LYS A 2 -8.71 -9.95 -58.76
C LYS A 2 -8.98 -9.21 -57.46
N ARG A 3 -9.03 -9.97 -56.36
CA ARG A 3 -9.30 -9.48 -55.00
C ARG A 3 -7.99 -8.94 -54.44
N LEU A 4 -7.95 -7.64 -54.13
CA LEU A 4 -6.84 -7.01 -53.42
C LEU A 4 -7.06 -7.25 -51.93
N ILE A 5 -6.19 -8.06 -51.33
CA ILE A 5 -6.14 -8.28 -49.88
C ILE A 5 -5.22 -7.19 -49.32
N ALA A 6 -5.80 -6.20 -48.65
CA ALA A 6 -5.07 -5.19 -47.91
C ALA A 6 -4.68 -5.78 -46.54
N SER A 7 -3.40 -6.10 -46.37
CA SER A 7 -2.84 -6.54 -45.08
C SER A 7 -2.66 -5.33 -44.17
N LEU A 8 -3.51 -5.22 -43.16
CA LEU A 8 -3.34 -4.26 -42.06
C LEU A 8 -2.31 -4.85 -41.09
N VAL A 9 -1.06 -4.39 -41.16
CA VAL A 9 -0.03 -4.73 -40.17
C VAL A 9 -0.33 -3.92 -38.91
N LEU A 10 -0.98 -4.57 -37.94
CA LEU A 10 -1.20 -4.02 -36.62
C LEU A 10 0.09 -4.14 -35.81
N SER A 11 0.88 -3.08 -35.76
CA SER A 11 2.07 -2.98 -34.93
C SER A 11 1.66 -3.05 -33.45
N ALA A 12 1.80 -4.21 -32.82
CA ALA A 12 1.67 -4.36 -31.39
C ALA A 12 2.84 -3.63 -30.70
N LEU A 13 2.60 -2.43 -30.18
CA LEU A 13 3.52 -1.79 -29.24
C LEU A 13 3.56 -2.67 -27.98
N PRO A 14 4.75 -3.09 -27.50
CA PRO A 14 4.83 -3.70 -26.19
C PRO A 14 4.52 -2.59 -25.19
N PHE A 15 3.30 -2.60 -24.65
CA PHE A 15 3.01 -1.90 -23.42
C PHE A 15 3.84 -2.60 -22.33
N SER A 16 5.09 -2.18 -22.17
CA SER A 16 5.88 -2.53 -21.00
C SER A 16 5.14 -1.93 -19.82
N ALA A 17 4.35 -2.77 -19.15
CA ALA A 17 3.66 -2.45 -17.92
C ALA A 17 4.70 -2.29 -16.79
N ALA A 18 5.53 -1.25 -16.87
CA ALA A 18 6.41 -0.82 -15.80
C ALA A 18 5.64 0.00 -14.76
N ALA A 19 4.37 -0.34 -14.53
CA ALA A 19 3.52 0.36 -13.58
C ALA A 19 4.04 0.23 -12.15
N SER A 20 4.89 -0.74 -11.82
CA SER A 20 5.16 -1.07 -10.42
C SER A 20 6.13 -0.17 -9.66
N PRO A 21 7.23 0.36 -10.21
CA PRO A 21 8.09 1.27 -9.44
C PRO A 21 7.43 2.63 -9.31
N ASP A 22 6.75 3.10 -10.37
CA ASP A 22 6.02 4.36 -10.36
C ASP A 22 4.78 4.27 -9.47
N LEU A 23 4.03 3.16 -9.51
CA LEU A 23 2.92 2.92 -8.58
C LEU A 23 3.39 2.86 -7.12
N ALA A 24 4.55 2.24 -6.84
CA ALA A 24 5.12 2.25 -5.51
C ALA A 24 5.47 3.69 -5.06
N ARG A 25 6.07 4.51 -5.93
CA ARG A 25 6.36 5.93 -5.65
C ARG A 25 5.09 6.73 -5.38
N ASP A 26 4.11 6.64 -6.28
CA ASP A 26 2.85 7.37 -6.17
C ASP A 26 2.10 6.97 -4.89
N TRP A 27 2.10 5.69 -4.56
CA TRP A 27 1.52 5.18 -3.32
C TRP A 27 2.27 5.70 -2.07
N GLY A 28 3.59 5.80 -2.12
CA GLY A 28 4.40 6.41 -1.05
C GLY A 28 4.13 7.91 -0.88
N THR A 29 4.02 8.67 -1.98
CA THR A 29 3.60 10.07 -1.93
C THR A 29 2.21 10.21 -1.34
N LYS A 30 1.29 9.30 -1.68
CA LYS A 30 -0.05 9.28 -1.09
C LYS A 30 -0.01 8.97 0.41
N ALA A 31 0.87 8.08 0.85
CA ALA A 31 1.09 7.78 2.27
C ALA A 31 1.53 9.04 3.03
N SER A 32 2.52 9.77 2.49
CA SER A 32 3.03 11.00 3.10
C SER A 32 1.94 12.07 3.25
N ALA A 33 1.12 12.29 2.21
CA ALA A 33 -0.02 13.21 2.29
C ALA A 33 -1.06 12.77 3.33
N LEU A 34 -1.38 11.48 3.38
CA LEU A 34 -2.31 10.95 4.39
C LEU A 34 -1.75 11.05 5.81
N TYR A 35 -0.44 10.91 5.99
CA TYR A 35 0.21 11.13 7.28
C TYR A 35 -0.02 12.58 7.75
N GLU A 36 0.25 13.56 6.90
CA GLU A 36 0.03 14.97 7.20
C GLU A 36 -1.44 15.26 7.56
N ASP A 37 -2.38 14.78 6.74
CA ASP A 37 -3.82 14.88 7.01
C ASP A 37 -4.19 14.24 8.37
N THR A 38 -3.56 13.11 8.71
CA THR A 38 -3.80 12.41 9.99
C THR A 38 -3.32 13.25 11.18
N ILE A 39 -2.15 13.89 11.07
CA ILE A 39 -1.61 14.75 12.13
C ILE A 39 -2.53 15.96 12.33
N GLU A 40 -3.00 16.59 11.26
CA GLU A 40 -3.96 17.70 11.36
C GLU A 40 -5.26 17.26 12.06
N LEU A 41 -5.77 16.07 11.73
CA LEU A 41 -6.97 15.53 12.37
C LEU A 41 -6.76 15.19 13.86
N LEU A 42 -5.56 14.74 14.25
CA LEU A 42 -5.22 14.48 15.65
C LEU A 42 -5.17 15.77 16.49
N GLU A 43 -4.79 16.89 15.87
CA GLU A 43 -4.74 18.21 16.51
C GLU A 43 -6.09 18.94 16.48
N SER A 44 -7.10 18.35 15.83
CA SER A 44 -8.40 18.96 15.59
C SER A 44 -9.53 18.31 16.41
N ASP A 45 -10.43 19.16 16.91
CA ASP A 45 -11.70 18.74 17.50
C ASP A 45 -12.80 18.48 16.44
N SER A 46 -12.51 18.71 15.15
CA SER A 46 -13.46 18.48 14.06
C SER A 46 -13.71 17.00 13.81
N GLY A 47 -14.87 16.65 13.27
CA GLY A 47 -15.14 15.29 12.78
C GLY A 47 -14.21 14.86 11.64
N ILE A 48 -14.17 13.56 11.38
CA ILE A 48 -13.42 12.99 10.25
C ILE A 48 -14.15 13.32 8.94
N PRO A 49 -13.48 13.93 7.93
CA PRO A 49 -14.10 14.16 6.64
C PRO A 49 -14.26 12.87 5.83
N ASP A 50 -15.40 12.67 5.17
CA ASP A 50 -15.67 11.53 4.26
C ASP A 50 -14.58 11.37 3.17
N SER A 51 -13.98 12.49 2.74
CA SER A 51 -12.89 12.49 1.77
C SER A 51 -11.65 11.79 2.31
N TYR A 52 -11.32 11.97 3.59
CA TYR A 52 -10.17 11.33 4.22
C TYR A 52 -10.39 9.81 4.33
N GLU A 53 -11.58 9.39 4.76
CA GLU A 53 -12.01 7.98 4.78
C GLU A 53 -11.90 7.32 3.40
N THR A 54 -12.40 8.02 2.37
CA THR A 54 -12.28 7.58 0.97
C THR A 54 -10.83 7.39 0.55
N GLU A 55 -9.93 8.30 0.96
CA GLU A 55 -8.52 8.21 0.63
C GLU A 55 -7.81 7.06 1.38
N ILE A 56 -8.18 6.74 2.62
CA ILE A 56 -7.71 5.53 3.33
C ILE A 56 -8.10 4.28 2.53
N GLY A 57 -9.36 4.18 2.09
CA GLY A 57 -9.83 3.04 1.29
C GLY A 57 -9.08 2.90 -0.04
N ARG A 58 -8.80 4.02 -0.74
CA ARG A 58 -7.99 4.03 -1.97
C ARG A 58 -6.55 3.62 -1.72
N PHE A 59 -5.97 4.09 -0.61
CA PHE A 59 -4.63 3.71 -0.18
C PHE A 59 -4.54 2.19 0.07
N ALA A 60 -5.47 1.62 0.84
CA ALA A 60 -5.51 0.20 1.16
C ALA A 60 -5.68 -0.67 -0.10
N LEU A 61 -6.61 -0.30 -0.99
CA LEU A 61 -6.82 -0.99 -2.26
C LEU A 61 -5.54 -0.98 -3.13
N THR A 62 -4.82 0.13 -3.16
CA THR A 62 -3.58 0.27 -3.92
C THR A 62 -2.46 -0.58 -3.32
N ALA A 63 -2.34 -0.60 -1.99
CA ALA A 63 -1.39 -1.47 -1.29
C ALA A 63 -1.66 -2.94 -1.61
N GLY A 64 -2.92 -3.38 -1.58
CA GLY A 64 -3.29 -4.76 -1.96
C GLY A 64 -2.89 -5.12 -3.38
N ARG A 65 -3.10 -4.20 -4.34
CA ARG A 65 -2.69 -4.37 -5.74
C ARG A 65 -1.18 -4.44 -5.90
N LEU A 66 -0.42 -3.62 -5.18
CA LEU A 66 1.05 -3.68 -5.16
C LEU A 66 1.53 -5.03 -4.63
N GLY A 67 0.94 -5.50 -3.52
CA GLY A 67 1.26 -6.81 -2.95
C GLY A 67 1.02 -7.96 -3.94
N SER A 68 -0.15 -7.99 -4.60
CA SER A 68 -0.45 -8.99 -5.63
C SER A 68 0.45 -8.90 -6.86
N TRP A 69 0.80 -7.68 -7.28
CA TRP A 69 1.71 -7.47 -8.41
C TRP A 69 3.12 -8.00 -8.11
N ILE A 70 3.65 -7.73 -6.90
CA ILE A 70 4.96 -8.20 -6.47
C ILE A 70 5.01 -9.73 -6.52
N ASP A 71 4.01 -10.41 -5.96
CA ASP A 71 3.90 -11.88 -6.00
C ASP A 71 3.87 -12.41 -7.45
N GLY A 72 3.05 -11.78 -8.31
CA GLY A 72 2.91 -12.18 -9.71
C GLY A 72 4.15 -11.94 -10.57
N SER A 73 4.98 -10.96 -10.20
CA SER A 73 6.22 -10.60 -10.89
C SER A 73 7.45 -11.41 -10.45
N GLY A 74 7.31 -12.30 -9.45
CA GLY A 74 8.44 -12.99 -8.83
C GLY A 74 9.32 -12.05 -8.00
N GLY A 75 8.75 -10.96 -7.48
CA GLY A 75 9.43 -10.05 -6.57
C GLY A 75 9.63 -10.65 -5.17
N PRO A 76 10.29 -9.91 -4.26
CA PRO A 76 10.54 -10.40 -2.90
C PRO A 76 9.22 -10.72 -2.17
N SER A 77 9.05 -11.98 -1.74
CA SER A 77 7.83 -12.45 -1.08
C SER A 77 7.48 -11.62 0.16
N ASP A 78 8.48 -11.17 0.91
CA ASP A 78 8.29 -10.38 2.13
C ASP A 78 7.63 -9.03 1.81
N LEU A 79 8.02 -8.38 0.71
CA LEU A 79 7.40 -7.12 0.29
C LEU A 79 5.93 -7.35 -0.08
N GLY A 80 5.62 -8.43 -0.80
CA GLY A 80 4.24 -8.80 -1.11
C GLY A 80 3.37 -8.94 0.14
N CYS A 81 3.84 -9.67 1.15
CA CYS A 81 3.15 -9.78 2.45
C CYS A 81 3.02 -8.42 3.15
N ILE A 82 4.07 -7.58 3.18
CA ILE A 82 4.05 -6.26 3.83
C ILE A 82 2.94 -5.37 3.24
N PHE A 83 2.88 -5.26 1.91
CA PHE A 83 1.85 -4.45 1.24
C PHE A 83 0.43 -4.94 1.53
N ARG A 84 0.21 -6.27 1.60
CA ARG A 84 -1.09 -6.82 1.98
C ARG A 84 -1.43 -6.55 3.44
N GLY A 85 -0.46 -6.64 4.34
CA GLY A 85 -0.66 -6.29 5.75
C GLY A 85 -1.04 -4.82 5.93
N MET A 86 -0.44 -3.91 5.15
CA MET A 86 -0.82 -2.50 5.15
C MET A 86 -2.21 -2.25 4.56
N ALA A 87 -2.61 -3.02 3.55
CA ALA A 87 -3.98 -2.97 3.04
C ALA A 87 -5.00 -3.37 4.11
N GLU A 88 -4.76 -4.51 4.78
CA GLU A 88 -5.62 -5.03 5.84
C GLU A 88 -5.68 -4.08 7.05
N GLU A 89 -4.54 -3.53 7.47
CA GLU A 89 -4.50 -2.55 8.56
C GLU A 89 -5.26 -1.27 8.18
N GLY A 90 -5.11 -0.78 6.95
CA GLY A 90 -5.84 0.39 6.44
C GLY A 90 -7.37 0.18 6.44
N GLU A 91 -7.84 -0.98 5.97
CA GLU A 91 -9.25 -1.36 6.04
C GLU A 91 -9.74 -1.48 7.50
N THR A 92 -8.93 -2.08 8.37
CA THR A 92 -9.25 -2.24 9.79
C THR A 92 -9.39 -0.88 10.49
N GLN A 93 -8.48 0.05 10.22
CA GLN A 93 -8.55 1.38 10.81
C GLN A 93 -9.67 2.24 10.22
N LEU A 94 -9.96 2.10 8.92
CA LEU A 94 -11.13 2.75 8.34
C LEU A 94 -12.43 2.32 9.04
N MET A 95 -12.64 1.02 9.22
CA MET A 95 -13.80 0.51 9.96
C MET A 95 -13.81 0.98 11.43
N ALA A 96 -12.65 1.08 12.06
CA ALA A 96 -12.53 1.59 13.43
C ALA A 96 -12.91 3.07 13.52
N LEU A 97 -12.54 3.91 12.55
CA LEU A 97 -12.97 5.30 12.46
C LEU A 97 -14.49 5.42 12.25
N GLU A 98 -15.04 4.64 11.31
CA GLU A 98 -16.48 4.65 10.99
C GLU A 98 -17.35 4.22 12.18
N SER A 99 -16.82 3.39 13.07
CA SER A 99 -17.50 2.87 14.27
C SER A 99 -17.08 3.53 15.58
N ALA A 100 -16.24 4.57 15.53
CA ALA A 100 -15.75 5.25 16.73
C ALA A 100 -16.86 6.07 17.40
N ASP A 101 -17.39 5.56 18.52
CA ASP A 101 -18.40 6.26 19.34
C ASP A 101 -17.80 7.24 20.36
N THR A 102 -16.48 7.22 20.55
CA THR A 102 -15.78 8.07 21.53
C THR A 102 -14.60 8.82 20.91
N PRO A 103 -14.24 10.01 21.44
CA PRO A 103 -13.04 10.72 21.02
C PRO A 103 -11.76 9.89 21.14
N ASP A 104 -11.61 9.14 22.23
CA ASP A 104 -10.45 8.29 22.49
C ASP A 104 -10.30 7.18 21.43
N ALA A 105 -11.41 6.50 21.06
CA ALA A 105 -11.38 5.45 20.05
C ALA A 105 -10.99 5.99 18.67
N ARG A 106 -11.48 7.19 18.34
CA ARG A 106 -11.10 7.91 17.12
C ARG A 106 -9.62 8.28 17.15
N GLU A 107 -9.14 8.85 18.24
CA GLU A 107 -7.73 9.25 18.40
C GLU A 107 -6.79 8.04 18.29
N ASP A 108 -7.14 6.91 18.91
CA ASP A 108 -6.37 5.67 18.82
C ASP A 108 -6.26 5.18 17.36
N SER A 109 -7.35 5.20 16.61
CA SER A 109 -7.32 4.80 15.20
C SER A 109 -6.49 5.74 14.34
N LEU A 110 -6.62 7.06 14.55
CA LEU A 110 -5.77 8.05 13.87
C LEU A 110 -4.28 7.87 14.20
N LYS A 111 -3.90 7.59 15.45
CA LYS A 111 -2.50 7.30 15.80
C LYS A 111 -1.94 6.07 15.09
N ARG A 112 -2.75 5.01 14.97
CA ARG A 112 -2.37 3.80 14.24
C ARG A 112 -2.20 4.09 12.75
N LEU A 113 -3.12 4.85 12.14
CA LEU A 113 -3.03 5.32 10.76
C LEU A 113 -1.77 6.17 10.51
N ALA A 114 -1.47 7.13 11.39
CA ALA A 114 -0.27 7.96 11.27
C ALA A 114 1.01 7.11 11.26
N THR A 115 1.10 6.13 12.17
CA THR A 115 2.24 5.20 12.20
C THR A 115 2.33 4.40 10.91
N MET A 116 1.22 3.82 10.45
CA MET A 116 1.16 3.04 9.22
C MET A 116 1.55 3.86 7.98
N PHE A 117 1.08 5.11 7.87
CA PHE A 117 1.40 5.97 6.72
C PHE A 117 2.87 6.40 6.69
N SER A 118 3.46 6.68 7.85
CA SER A 118 4.90 6.91 7.97
C SER A 118 5.72 5.68 7.53
N ASP A 119 5.33 4.49 7.96
CA ASP A 119 6.00 3.24 7.56
C ASP A 119 5.82 2.95 6.05
N ALA A 120 4.62 3.23 5.53
CA ALA A 120 4.28 3.06 4.13
C ALA A 120 5.15 3.92 3.21
N GLU A 121 5.41 5.19 3.57
CA GLU A 121 6.32 6.05 2.80
C GLU A 121 7.73 5.42 2.69
N ALA A 122 8.28 4.94 3.81
CA ALA A 122 9.61 4.32 3.84
C ALA A 122 9.67 3.02 3.01
N ILE A 123 8.64 2.17 3.13
CA ILE A 123 8.52 0.91 2.40
C ILE A 123 8.32 1.15 0.91
N ALA A 124 7.52 2.15 0.52
CA ALA A 124 7.32 2.57 -0.85
C ALA A 124 8.64 2.93 -1.54
N ALA A 125 9.45 3.76 -0.88
CA ALA A 125 10.76 4.15 -1.38
C ALA A 125 11.68 2.94 -1.56
N ALA A 126 11.71 2.03 -0.59
CA ALA A 126 12.50 0.80 -0.67
C ALA A 126 12.03 -0.12 -1.81
N ALA A 127 10.72 -0.27 -2.00
CA ALA A 127 10.13 -1.08 -3.07
C ALA A 127 10.45 -0.51 -4.46
N ALA A 128 10.31 0.81 -4.64
CA ALA A 128 10.63 1.49 -5.89
C ALA A 128 12.11 1.34 -6.28
N LEU A 129 13.03 1.42 -5.30
CA LEU A 129 14.47 1.20 -5.51
C LEU A 129 14.81 -0.27 -5.81
N SER A 130 14.08 -1.21 -5.21
CA SER A 130 14.32 -2.64 -5.39
C SER A 130 13.88 -3.13 -6.77
N ALA A 131 12.80 -2.55 -7.32
CA ALA A 131 12.33 -2.85 -8.66
C ALA A 131 13.30 -2.35 -9.75
N ASP A 132 14.01 -1.25 -9.50
CA ASP A 132 14.98 -0.66 -10.43
C ASP A 132 16.28 -1.47 -10.55
N LYS A 133 16.64 -2.23 -9.50
CA LYS A 133 17.92 -2.96 -9.41
C LYS A 133 17.95 -4.34 -10.05
N GLY A 134 16.83 -4.86 -10.58
CA GLY A 134 16.76 -6.09 -11.37
C GLY A 134 17.64 -7.27 -10.89
N ARG A 135 17.11 -8.10 -9.97
CA ARG A 135 17.60 -9.45 -9.56
C ARG A 135 18.70 -9.50 -8.46
N PRO A 136 18.86 -10.63 -7.74
CA PRO A 136 18.26 -10.92 -6.45
C PRO A 136 19.27 -10.84 -5.30
N THR A 137 18.92 -10.20 -4.19
CA THR A 137 19.54 -10.52 -2.90
C THR A 137 18.70 -11.61 -2.27
N GLU A 138 19.22 -12.85 -2.25
CA GLU A 138 18.64 -13.93 -1.45
C GLU A 138 18.69 -13.51 0.02
N LEU A 139 17.56 -13.01 0.53
CA LEU A 139 17.29 -13.00 1.96
C LEU A 139 16.51 -14.28 2.25
N HIS A 140 17.08 -15.08 3.15
CA HIS A 140 16.64 -16.43 3.48
C HIS A 140 15.12 -16.55 3.61
N ALA A 141 14.54 -17.38 2.74
CA ALA A 141 13.18 -17.88 2.83
C ALA A 141 13.01 -18.71 4.12
N GLY A 142 12.70 -18.03 5.23
CA GLY A 142 12.02 -18.65 6.34
C GLY A 142 10.57 -18.86 5.94
N GLN A 143 10.23 -20.08 5.55
CA GLN A 143 8.85 -20.52 5.35
C GLN A 143 8.05 -20.28 6.64
N ASN A 144 7.34 -19.16 6.73
CA ASN A 144 6.21 -18.96 7.62
C ASN A 144 5.27 -17.96 6.96
N SER A 145 4.18 -18.52 6.40
CA SER A 145 2.94 -17.86 5.99
C SER A 145 2.71 -16.55 6.71
N CYS A 146 2.50 -15.45 5.96
CA CYS A 146 2.30 -14.08 6.44
C CYS A 146 1.63 -14.07 7.83
N ALA A 147 2.44 -14.13 8.89
CA ALA A 147 1.92 -14.13 10.25
C ALA A 147 1.71 -12.67 10.56
N ALA A 148 0.45 -12.25 10.64
CA ALA A 148 0.07 -10.99 11.25
C ALA A 148 0.77 -10.94 12.61
N ASN A 149 1.83 -10.15 12.71
CA ASN A 149 2.77 -10.23 13.82
C ASN A 149 2.18 -9.50 15.02
N SER A 150 1.20 -10.14 15.66
CA SER A 150 0.59 -9.72 16.94
C SER A 150 1.61 -9.72 18.09
N ALA A 151 2.84 -10.19 17.85
CA ALA A 151 3.95 -10.13 18.79
C ALA A 151 4.62 -8.74 18.89
N ALA A 152 4.46 -7.85 17.89
CA ALA A 152 5.02 -6.49 17.98
C ALA A 152 4.23 -5.59 18.95
N THR A 153 2.94 -5.88 19.17
CA THR A 153 2.06 -5.10 20.05
C THR A 153 2.34 -5.31 21.54
N HIS A 154 3.02 -6.41 21.92
CA HIS A 154 3.30 -6.72 23.33
C HIS A 154 4.63 -6.18 23.86
N ALA A 155 5.51 -5.64 23.00
CA ALA A 155 6.83 -5.13 23.38
C ALA A 155 6.86 -3.61 23.69
N VAL A 156 5.76 -2.89 23.44
CA VAL A 156 5.65 -1.44 23.69
C VAL A 156 4.94 -1.13 25.03
N LEU A 157 4.42 -2.15 25.72
CA LEU A 157 3.69 -2.01 27.00
C LEU A 157 4.44 -2.59 28.21
N GLN A 158 5.76 -2.71 28.16
CA GLN A 158 6.60 -3.00 29.34
C GLN A 158 7.56 -1.85 29.64
#